data_AF-A0A351K5J0-F1
#
_entry.id   AF-A0A351K5J0-F1
#
_cell.length_a   1.000
_cell.length_b   1.000
_cell.length_c   1.000
_cell.angle_alpha   90.00
_cell.angle_beta   90.00
_cell.angle_gamma   90.00
#
_symmetry.space_group_name_H-M   'P 1'
#
loop_
_entity.id
_entity.type
_entity.pdbx_description
1 polymer ?
#
loop_
_entity_poly.entity_id
_entity_poly.type
_entity_poly.pdbx_seq_one_letter_code
_entity_poly.pdbx_strand_id
1 'polypeptide(L)' 'MFPLSPEEVLFLKEAYRFFLLNYVVREGRFFFRHDIWQQLLHDVVDRHLPSLDGYDFSELLRELQLYSIKG' A
#
# COMPACT_ATOMS: atom_id res chain seq x y z
N MET A 1 -17.64 7.50 -13.11
CA MET A 1 -16.45 7.25 -12.27
C MET A 1 -15.50 8.40 -12.54
N PHE A 2 -15.16 9.19 -11.52
CA PHE A 2 -14.22 10.32 -11.65
C PHE A 2 -12.78 9.79 -11.65
N PRO A 3 -11.82 10.47 -12.30
CA PRO A 3 -10.41 10.11 -12.18
C PRO A 3 -9.93 10.29 -10.74
N LEU A 4 -8.97 9.46 -10.32
CA LEU A 4 -8.30 9.58 -9.01
C LEU A 4 -7.64 10.97 -8.88
N SER A 5 -7.66 11.55 -7.69
CA SER A 5 -6.90 12.76 -7.38
C SER A 5 -5.42 12.45 -7.09
N PRO A 6 -4.52 13.43 -7.24
CA PRO A 6 -3.11 13.24 -6.86
C PRO A 6 -2.96 12.84 -5.39
N GLU A 7 -3.75 13.42 -4.50
CA GLU A 7 -3.76 13.11 -3.07
C GLU A 7 -4.23 11.68 -2.79
N GLU A 8 -5.23 11.20 -3.53
CA GLU A 8 -5.71 9.81 -3.42
C GLU A 8 -4.62 8.82 -3.85
N VAL A 9 -3.86 9.14 -4.91
CA VAL A 9 -2.74 8.31 -5.36
C VAL A 9 -1.60 8.31 -4.32
N LEU A 10 -1.26 9.46 -3.76
CA LEU A 10 -0.25 9.55 -2.69
C LEU A 10 -0.70 8.81 -1.42
N PHE A 11 -2.01 8.81 -1.14
CA PHE A 11 -2.59 8.10 0.00
C PHE A 11 -2.56 6.58 -0.16
N LEU A 12 -2.42 6.02 -1.37
CA LEU A 12 -2.38 4.58 -1.59
C LEU A 12 -1.30 3.87 -0.74
N LYS A 13 -0.18 4.53 -0.47
CA LYS A 13 0.87 4.01 0.41
C LYS A 13 0.35 3.76 1.83
N GLU A 14 -0.39 4.72 2.39
CA GLU A 14 -0.95 4.59 3.73
C GLU A 14 -2.17 3.68 3.76
N ALA A 15 -2.98 3.66 2.70
CA ALA A 15 -4.04 2.68 2.53
C ALA A 15 -3.49 1.24 2.52
N TYR A 16 -2.40 1.01 1.80
CA TYR A 16 -1.73 -0.28 1.75
C TYR A 16 -1.10 -0.64 3.10
N ARG A 17 -0.42 0.30 3.78
CA ARG A 17 0.10 0.09 5.14
C ARG A 17 -1.01 -0.31 6.11
N PHE A 18 -2.11 0.44 6.10
CA PHE A 18 -3.28 0.14 6.93
C PHE A 18 -3.84 -1.24 6.63
N PHE A 19 -3.95 -1.62 5.35
CA PHE A 19 -4.39 -2.95 4.94
C PHE A 19 -3.48 -4.05 5.52
N LEU A 20 -2.16 -3.93 5.35
CA LEU A 20 -1.21 -4.92 5.86
C LEU A 20 -1.30 -5.06 7.39
N LEU A 21 -1.33 -3.94 8.12
CA LEU A 21 -1.40 -3.95 9.57
C LEU A 21 -2.70 -4.57 10.09
N ASN A 22 -3.85 -4.26 9.48
CA ASN A 22 -5.13 -4.74 9.99
C ASN A 22 -5.43 -6.16 9.51
N TYR A 23 -5.22 -6.46 8.22
CA TYR A 23 -5.69 -7.70 7.61
C TYR A 23 -4.63 -8.78 7.55
N VAL A 24 -3.33 -8.46 7.66
CA VAL A 24 -2.27 -9.48 7.73
C VAL A 24 -1.77 -9.63 9.15
N VAL A 25 -1.36 -8.53 9.80
CA VAL A 25 -0.74 -8.59 11.13
C VAL A 25 -1.77 -8.84 12.23
N ARG A 26 -2.83 -8.01 12.31
CA ARG A 26 -3.79 -8.07 13.43
C ARG A 26 -4.80 -9.21 13.28
N GLU A 27 -5.50 -9.26 12.16
CA GLU A 27 -6.64 -10.17 11.98
C GLU A 27 -6.36 -11.32 10.99
N GLY A 28 -5.14 -11.45 10.46
CA GLY A 28 -4.86 -12.34 9.33
C GLY A 28 -5.23 -13.81 9.53
N ARG A 29 -5.16 -14.32 10.76
CA ARG A 29 -5.60 -15.68 11.10
C ARG A 29 -7.08 -15.96 10.82
N PHE A 30 -7.93 -14.92 10.72
CA PHE A 30 -9.35 -15.04 10.45
C PHE A 30 -9.67 -14.97 8.95
N PHE A 31 -8.78 -14.39 8.15
CA PHE A 31 -8.97 -14.19 6.71
C PHE A 31 -8.23 -15.22 5.86
N PHE A 32 -7.16 -15.81 6.37
CA PHE A 32 -6.28 -16.70 5.62
C PHE A 32 -6.13 -18.05 6.30
N ARG A 33 -5.88 -19.09 5.50
CA ARG A 33 -5.39 -20.38 6.03
C ARG A 33 -4.06 -20.16 6.76
N HIS A 34 -3.84 -20.94 7.81
CA HIS A 34 -2.71 -20.75 8.73
C HIS A 34 -1.34 -20.75 8.02
N ASP A 35 -1.10 -21.68 7.11
CA ASP A 35 0.14 -21.80 6.35
C ASP A 35 0.42 -20.59 5.45
N ILE A 36 -0.62 -20.08 4.78
CA ILE A 36 -0.52 -18.88 3.95
C ILE A 36 -0.32 -17.64 4.82
N TRP A 37 -1.05 -17.52 5.94
CA TRP A 37 -0.94 -16.39 6.85
C TRP A 37 0.47 -16.25 7.42
N GLN A 38 1.13 -17.35 7.81
CA GLN A 38 2.49 -17.31 8.34
C GLN A 38 3.48 -16.77 7.31
N GLN A 39 3.38 -17.20 6.05
CA GLN A 39 4.21 -16.67 4.98
C GLN A 39 3.94 -15.17 4.73
N LEU A 40 2.67 -14.78 4.66
CA LEU A 40 2.28 -13.38 4.48
C LEU A 40 2.76 -12.49 5.63
N LEU A 41 2.68 -12.98 6.87
CA LEU A 41 3.11 -12.24 8.05
C LEU A 41 4.63 -11.99 8.00
N HIS A 42 5.41 -13.02 7.69
CA HIS A 42 6.86 -12.90 7.51
C HIS A 42 7.22 -11.88 6.43
N ASP A 43 6.59 -11.98 5.26
CA ASP A 43 6.82 -11.06 4.15
C ASP A 43 6.44 -9.62 4.50
N VAL A 44 5.35 -9.43 5.23
CA VAL A 44 4.88 -8.10 5.63
C VAL A 44 5.84 -7.42 6.60
N VAL A 45 6.27 -8.15 7.63
CA VAL A 45 7.16 -7.60 8.68
C VAL A 45 8.56 -7.35 8.14
N ASP A 46 9.09 -8.29 7.35
CA ASP A 46 10.50 -8.24 6.97
C ASP A 46 10.76 -7.50 5.66
N ARG A 47 9.74 -7.41 4.77
CA ARG A 47 9.90 -6.82 3.43
C ARG A 47 9.00 -5.63 3.19
N HIS A 48 7.68 -5.80 3.29
CA HIS A 48 6.74 -4.77 2.84
C HIS A 48 6.70 -3.53 3.75
N LEU A 49 6.57 -3.69 5.07
CA LEU A 49 6.50 -2.54 5.98
C LEU A 49 7.79 -1.69 5.97
N PRO A 50 9.00 -2.28 5.99
CA PRO A 50 10.24 -1.51 5.88
C PRO A 50 10.43 -0.84 4.51
N SER A 51 10.01 -1.48 3.41
CA SER A 51 10.19 -0.91 2.07
C SER A 51 9.21 0.21 1.76
N LEU A 52 8.07 0.28 2.48
CA LEU A 52 7.00 1.22 2.17
C LEU A 52 7.46 2.68 2.16
N ASP A 53 8.39 3.03 3.04
CA ASP A 53 8.90 4.39 3.14
C ASP A 53 9.74 4.83 1.95
N GLY A 54 10.31 3.89 1.21
CA GLY A 54 11.14 4.13 0.03
C GLY A 54 10.40 4.22 -1.32
N TYR A 55 9.10 3.92 -1.39
CA TYR A 55 8.36 4.04 -2.65
C TYR A 55 8.04 5.49 -2.99
N ASP A 56 8.50 5.92 -4.17
CA ASP A 56 8.16 7.20 -4.78
C ASP A 56 7.01 7.03 -5.79
N PHE A 57 5.90 7.71 -5.55
CA PHE A 57 4.70 7.65 -6.39
C PHE A 57 4.71 8.71 -7.50
N SER A 58 5.79 9.48 -7.63
CA SER A 58 5.96 10.51 -8.67
C SER A 58 5.85 9.94 -10.09
N GLU A 59 6.39 8.75 -10.35
CA GLU A 59 6.24 8.13 -11.67
C GLU A 59 4.79 7.76 -11.96
N LEU A 60 4.10 7.16 -10.98
CA LEU A 60 2.69 6.80 -11.11
C LEU A 60 1.79 8.03 -11.33
N LEU A 61 2.03 9.11 -10.60
CA LEU A 61 1.31 10.37 -10.79
C LEU A 61 1.51 10.96 -12.19
N ARG A 62 2.70 10.80 -12.77
CA ARG A 62 3.02 11.27 -14.13
C ARG A 62 2.29 10.45 -15.18
N GLU A 63 2.32 9.13 -15.07
CA GLU A 63 1.64 8.20 -15.99
C GLU A 63 0.11 8.39 -15.95
N LEU A 64 -0.44 8.68 -14.77
CA LEU A 64 -1.86 8.98 -14.60
C LEU A 64 -2.23 10.41 -15.02
N GLN A 65 -1.26 11.24 -15.46
CA GLN A 65 -1.45 12.65 -15.82
C GLN A 65 -2.04 13.50 -14.68
N LEU A 66 -1.72 13.13 -13.44
CA LEU A 66 -2.20 13.78 -12.22
C LEU A 66 -1.16 14.76 -11.63
N TYR A 67 -0.05 15.00 -12.32
CA TYR A 67 0.89 16.04 -11.90
C TYR A 67 0.23 17.41 -12.07
N SER A 68 -0.08 18.05 -10.95
CA SER A 68 -0.41 19.47 -10.94
C SER A 68 0.85 20.25 -11.32
N ILE A 69 0.85 20.83 -12.52
CA ILE A 69 1.79 21.89 -12.87
C ILE A 69 1.42 23.04 -11.94
N LYS A 70 2.16 23.22 -10.83
CA LYS A 70 2.10 24.45 -10.05
C LYS A 70 2.55 25.59 -10.96
N GLY A 71 1.59 26.28 -11.56
CA GLY A 71 1.75 27.61 -12.13
C GLY A 71 1.76 28.68 -11.05
#